data_AF-A0A432J3Y2-F1
#
_entry.id   AF-A0A432J3Y2-F1
#
_cell.length_a   1.000
_cell.length_b   1.000
_cell.length_c   1.000
_cell.angle_alpha   90.00
_cell.angle_beta   90.00
_cell.angle_gamma   90.00
#
_symmetry.space_group_name_H-M   'P 1'
#
loop_
_entity.id
_entity.type
_entity.pdbx_description
1 polymer ?
#
loop_
_entity_poly.entity_id
_entity_poly.type
_entity_poly.pdbx_seq_one_letter_code
_entity_poly.pdbx_strand_id
1 'polypeptide(L)' 'MPLTSSADIFSPHTLSFIFPRFTMKKTFSIPTITCKHCLMSIKRELKFVDGVEYVDGNVGAKTVL' A
#
# COMPACT_ATOMS: atom_id res chain seq x y z
N MET A 1 42.64 -3.84 19.98
CA MET A 1 42.72 -2.66 19.09
C MET A 1 43.92 -2.87 18.17
N PRO A 2 43.90 -2.58 16.85
CA PRO A 2 42.93 -1.83 16.03
C PRO A 2 42.43 -2.60 14.76
N LEU A 3 41.18 -2.38 14.30
CA LEU A 3 40.71 -1.62 13.10
C LEU A 3 40.25 -2.45 11.86
N THR A 4 38.92 -2.51 11.68
CA THR A 4 38.12 -2.25 10.44
C THR A 4 38.51 -2.87 9.07
N SER A 5 37.62 -3.68 8.46
CA SER A 5 37.33 -3.66 7.00
C SER A 5 36.12 -4.57 6.68
N SER A 6 34.91 -4.03 6.51
CA SER A 6 34.32 -3.57 5.23
C SER A 6 33.36 -4.57 4.52
N ALA A 7 33.10 -5.77 5.06
CA ALA A 7 32.15 -6.70 4.44
C ALA A 7 30.68 -6.60 4.93
N ASP A 8 30.38 -5.89 6.02
CA ASP A 8 29.01 -5.77 6.57
C ASP A 8 28.18 -4.60 5.98
N ILE A 9 28.64 -3.99 4.89
CA ILE A 9 28.02 -2.77 4.33
C ILE A 9 26.77 -3.09 3.47
N PHE A 10 26.54 -4.35 3.10
CA PHE A 10 25.39 -4.75 2.28
C PHE A 10 24.32 -5.51 3.08
N SER A 11 23.95 -4.99 4.26
CA SER A 11 22.70 -5.39 4.90
C SER A 11 21.58 -4.44 4.46
N PRO A 12 20.63 -4.85 3.60
CA PRO A 12 19.53 -4.00 3.13
C PRO A 12 18.50 -3.64 4.23
N HIS A 13 18.76 -3.97 5.49
CA HIS A 13 17.78 -3.89 6.57
C HIS A 13 17.77 -2.56 7.36
N THR A 14 18.63 -1.60 6.99
CA THR A 14 18.73 -0.28 7.67
C THR A 14 18.27 0.92 6.82
N LEU A 15 17.86 0.72 5.56
CA LEU A 15 17.32 1.78 4.69
C LEU A 15 15.82 2.10 4.94
N SER A 16 15.22 1.56 5.99
CA SER A 16 13.80 1.73 6.33
C SER A 16 13.47 2.96 7.17
N PHE A 17 14.46 3.79 7.55
CA PHE A 17 14.24 4.92 8.47
C PHE A 17 14.16 6.32 7.83
N ILE A 18 14.39 6.48 6.52
CA ILE A 18 14.45 7.82 5.88
C ILE A 18 13.42 8.00 4.75
N PHE A 19 12.67 6.98 4.33
CA PHE A 19 11.60 7.19 3.36
C PHE A 19 10.40 7.87 4.03
N PRO A 20 10.06 9.13 3.73
CA PRO A 20 8.79 9.69 4.15
C PRO A 20 7.71 8.86 3.45
N ARG A 21 6.84 8.21 4.22
CA ARG A 21 5.72 7.46 3.67
C ARG A 21 4.82 8.44 2.91
N PHE A 22 4.96 8.48 1.59
CA PHE A 22 4.13 9.33 0.73
C PHE A 22 2.77 8.63 0.58
N THR A 23 1.81 8.97 1.45
CA THR A 23 0.46 8.38 1.40
C THR A 23 -0.36 9.09 0.31
N MET A 24 -0.27 8.57 -0.91
CA MET A 24 -1.10 9.04 -2.02
C MET A 24 -2.52 8.49 -1.87
N LYS A 25 -3.43 9.31 -1.35
CA LYS A 25 -4.86 8.99 -1.28
C LYS A 25 -5.52 9.25 -2.63
N LYS A 26 -6.02 8.21 -3.29
CA LYS A 26 -6.79 8.33 -4.54
C LYS A 26 -8.18 7.74 -4.35
N THR A 27 -9.19 8.57 -4.54
CA THR A 27 -10.59 8.13 -4.46
C THR A 27 -11.12 7.85 -5.87
N PHE A 28 -11.68 6.66 -6.09
CA PHE A 28 -12.33 6.25 -7.32
C PHE A 28 -13.83 6.10 -7.09
N SER A 29 -14.64 6.62 -8.02
CA SER A 29 -16.09 6.44 -8.03
C SER A 29 -16.47 5.34 -9.01
N ILE A 30 -17.12 4.28 -8.53
CA ILE A 30 -17.48 3.09 -9.32
C ILE A 30 -19.02 2.99 -9.34
N PRO A 31 -19.70 3.64 -10.30
CA PRO A 31 -21.16 3.81 -10.29
C PRO A 31 -21.94 2.49 -10.42
N THR A 32 -21.28 1.44 -10.92
CA THR A 32 -21.83 0.10 -11.14
C THR A 32 -21.73 -0.82 -9.93
N ILE A 33 -21.07 -0.40 -8.84
CA ILE A 33 -20.98 -1.20 -7.62
C ILE A 33 -22.35 -1.25 -6.93
N THR A 34 -22.95 -2.44 -6.88
CA THR A 34 -24.33 -2.63 -6.38
C THR A 34 -24.39 -3.48 -5.12
N CYS A 35 -23.39 -4.33 -4.85
CA CYS A 35 -23.42 -5.22 -3.70
C CYS A 35 -22.06 -5.33 -3.00
N LYS A 36 -22.10 -5.80 -1.75
CA LYS A 36 -20.90 -5.97 -0.91
C LYS A 36 -19.89 -6.97 -1.53
N HIS A 37 -20.36 -7.93 -2.32
CA HIS A 37 -19.50 -8.90 -3.01
C HIS A 37 -18.59 -8.22 -4.04
N CYS A 38 -19.12 -7.29 -4.85
CA CYS A 38 -18.29 -6.52 -5.79
C CYS A 38 -17.22 -5.70 -5.05
N LEU A 39 -17.57 -5.08 -3.94
CA LEU A 39 -16.65 -4.28 -3.14
C LEU A 39 -15.55 -5.13 -2.51
N MET A 40 -15.88 -6.32 -2.02
CA MET A 40 -14.89 -7.27 -1.51
C MET A 40 -13.92 -7.73 -2.60
N SER A 41 -14.40 -8.02 -3.81
CA SER A 41 -13.53 -8.36 -4.94
C SER A 41 -12.59 -7.20 -5.27
N ILE A 42 -13.08 -5.97 -5.40
CA ILE A 42 -12.25 -4.80 -5.68
C ILE A 42 -11.20 -4.58 -4.57
N LYS A 43 -11.61 -4.67 -3.30
CA LYS A 43 -10.68 -4.59 -2.15
C LYS A 43 -9.63 -5.69 -2.18
N ARG A 44 -10.00 -6.90 -2.61
CA ARG A 44 -9.09 -8.04 -2.70
C ARG A 44 -8.05 -7.79 -3.78
N GLU A 45 -8.46 -7.40 -4.98
CA GLU A 45 -7.54 -7.13 -6.10
C GLU A 45 -6.61 -5.95 -5.80
N LEU A 46 -7.13 -4.84 -5.26
CA LEU A 46 -6.33 -3.65 -4.96
C LEU A 46 -5.28 -3.89 -3.86
N LYS A 47 -5.50 -4.84 -2.96
CA LYS A 47 -4.50 -5.22 -1.94
C LYS A 47 -3.26 -5.91 -2.51
N PHE A 48 -3.35 -6.46 -3.71
CA PHE A 48 -2.20 -7.09 -4.38
C PHE A 48 -1.44 -6.13 -5.29
N VAL A 49 -1.88 -4.88 -5.39
CA VAL A 49 -1.18 -3.86 -6.18
C VAL A 49 -0.01 -3.30 -5.36
N ASP A 50 1.19 -3.37 -5.92
CA ASP A 50 2.40 -2.85 -5.29
C ASP A 50 2.25 -1.35 -4.97
N GLY A 51 2.56 -0.98 -3.72
CA GLY A 51 2.44 0.40 -3.22
C GLY A 51 1.09 0.76 -2.61
N VAL A 52 0.13 -0.17 -2.55
CA VAL A 52 -1.15 0.04 -1.85
C VAL A 52 -1.03 -0.38 -0.39
N GLU A 53 -1.10 0.58 0.52
CA GLU A 53 -1.04 0.32 1.97
C GLU A 53 -2.41 0.09 2.61
N TYR A 54 -3.43 0.75 2.06
CA TYR A 54 -4.77 0.78 2.61
C TYR A 54 -5.79 0.86 1.49
N VAL A 55 -6.89 0.10 1.65
CA VAL A 55 -8.02 0.14 0.73
C VAL A 55 -9.30 0.15 1.54
N ASP A 56 -10.10 1.20 1.40
CA ASP A 56 -11.45 1.28 1.92
C ASP A 56 -12.49 1.59 0.83
N GLY A 57 -13.76 1.40 1.12
CA GLY A 57 -14.80 1.67 0.15
C GLY A 57 -16.20 1.48 0.71
N ASN A 58 -17.15 2.16 0.09
CA ASN A 58 -18.56 2.20 0.47
C ASN A 58 -19.48 1.95 -0.74
N VAL A 59 -20.36 0.95 -0.64
CA VAL A 59 -21.32 0.60 -1.71
C VAL A 59 -22.38 1.69 -1.89
N GLY A 60 -22.84 2.31 -0.81
CA GLY A 60 -23.87 3.37 -0.86
C GLY A 60 -23.34 4.67 -1.48
N ALA A 61 -22.10 5.05 -1.15
CA ALA A 61 -21.43 6.20 -1.77
C ALA A 61 -20.80 5.87 -3.13
N LYS A 62 -20.73 4.58 -3.49
CA LYS A 62 -20.13 4.06 -4.72
C LYS A 62 -18.67 4.50 -4.91
N THR A 63 -17.91 4.53 -3.82
CA THR A 63 -16.52 5.00 -3.79
C THR A 63 -15.57 3.99 -3.16
N VAL A 64 -14.31 4.02 -3.62
CA VAL A 64 -13.17 3.25 -3.10
C VAL A 64 -11.97 4.20 -2.94
N LEU A 65 -11.19 4.07 -1.87
CA LEU A 65 -10.07 4.96 -1.50
C LEU A 65 -8.87 4.19 -0.94
#